data_AF-A0AA42E5Y6-F1
#
_entry.id   AF-A0AA42E5Y6-F1
#
_cell.length_a   1.000
_cell.length_b   1.000
_cell.length_c   1.000
_cell.angle_alpha   90.00
_cell.angle_beta   90.00
_cell.angle_gamma   90.00
#
_symmetry.space_group_name_H-M   'P 1'
#
loop_
_entity.id
_entity.type
_entity.pdbx_description
1 polymer ?
#
loop_
_entity_poly.entity_id
_entity_poly.type
_entity_poly.pdbx_seq_one_letter_code
_entity_poly.pdbx_strand_id
1 'polypeptide(L)'
;MDLGTLIDRLPEGLEDDLCIFAKKPWTATSAAITAALEEDSKPPEDLLEKGYSYFLEVHAAKEALEAFGGRSPTKLEKRDLLIFYAENDAFPEWMHARGPQDE
;
A
#
# COMPACT_ATOMS: atom_id res chain seq x y z
N MET A 1 12.42 -2.99 -7.88
CA MET A 1 12.03 -3.28 -6.48
C MET A 1 10.66 -3.94 -6.51
N ASP A 2 10.38 -4.83 -5.56
CA ASP A 2 9.06 -5.43 -5.41
C ASP A 2 8.17 -4.64 -4.45
N LEU A 3 6.85 -4.83 -4.57
CA LEU A 3 5.83 -4.13 -3.79
C LEU A 3 5.98 -4.39 -2.29
N GLY A 4 6.29 -5.63 -1.88
CA GLY A 4 6.47 -5.99 -0.48
C GLY A 4 7.64 -5.25 0.17
N THR A 5 8.74 -5.08 -0.56
CA THR A 5 9.89 -4.28 -0.13
C THR A 5 9.54 -2.80 -0.01
N LEU A 6 8.73 -2.25 -0.91
CA LEU A 6 8.25 -0.86 -0.78
C LEU A 6 7.37 -0.67 0.46
N ILE A 7 6.42 -1.58 0.68
CA ILE A 7 5.53 -1.56 1.84
C ILE A 7 6.31 -1.64 3.15
N ASP A 8 7.31 -2.53 3.20
CA ASP A 8 8.17 -2.68 4.38
C ASP A 8 8.94 -1.38 4.73
N ARG A 9 9.22 -0.55 3.73
CA ARG A 9 9.98 0.71 3.85
C ARG A 9 9.11 1.93 4.14
N LEU A 10 7.78 1.83 4.10
CA LEU A 10 6.86 2.90 4.49
C LEU A 10 7.19 3.53 5.87
N PRO A 11 7.41 2.74 6.94
CA PRO A 11 7.79 3.31 8.25
C PRO A 11 9.23 3.87 8.28
N GLU A 12 10.06 3.60 7.28
CA GLU A 12 11.48 4.01 7.25
C GLU A 12 11.67 5.42 6.64
N GLY A 13 10.58 6.10 6.25
CA GLY A 13 10.63 7.50 5.80
C GLY A 13 10.50 7.71 4.29
N LEU A 14 9.64 6.93 3.61
CA LEU A 14 9.20 7.30 2.25
C LEU A 14 8.46 8.64 2.28
N GLU A 15 8.70 9.50 1.29
CA GLU A 15 8.06 10.82 1.18
C GLU A 15 6.54 10.69 0.98
N ASP A 16 5.76 11.43 1.77
CA ASP A 16 4.30 11.35 1.84
C ASP A 16 3.58 11.79 0.56
N ASP A 17 4.20 12.71 -0.20
CA ASP A 17 3.70 13.22 -1.48
C ASP A 17 3.89 12.25 -2.66
N LEU A 18 4.57 11.11 -2.45
CA LEU A 18 4.77 10.11 -3.50
C LEU A 18 3.59 9.14 -3.59
N CYS A 19 3.39 8.61 -4.79
CA CYS A 19 2.47 7.51 -5.06
C CYS A 19 3.25 6.23 -5.33
N ILE A 20 2.71 5.10 -4.87
CA ILE A 20 3.18 3.76 -5.20
C ILE A 20 2.49 3.31 -6.48
N PHE A 21 3.27 2.85 -7.44
CA PHE A 21 2.82 2.23 -8.67
C PHE A 21 3.29 0.78 -8.70
N ALA A 22 2.39 -0.15 -9.04
CA ALA A 22 2.69 -1.57 -9.07
C ALA A 22 2.08 -2.25 -10.30
N LYS A 23 2.79 -3.24 -10.84
CA LYS A 23 2.28 -4.08 -11.93
C LYS A 23 1.25 -5.06 -11.40
N LYS A 24 0.14 -5.23 -12.12
CA LYS A 24 -0.89 -6.23 -11.80
C LYS A 24 -0.47 -7.64 -12.25
N PRO A 25 -0.94 -8.71 -11.58
CA PRO A 25 -1.71 -8.69 -10.33
C PRO A 25 -0.88 -8.14 -9.17
N TRP A 26 -1.50 -7.45 -8.21
CA TRP A 26 -0.77 -6.87 -7.08
C TRP A 26 -0.46 -7.96 -6.06
N THR A 27 0.83 -8.25 -5.91
CA THR A 27 1.36 -9.24 -4.98
C THR A 27 2.60 -8.65 -4.33
N ALA A 28 3.04 -9.20 -3.19
CA ALA A 28 4.28 -8.76 -2.55
C ALA A 28 5.50 -8.85 -3.48
N THR A 29 5.48 -9.74 -4.48
CA THR A 29 6.55 -9.91 -5.47
C THR A 29 6.38 -9.06 -6.74
N SER A 30 5.27 -8.33 -6.87
CA SER A 30 4.99 -7.53 -8.07
C SER A 30 5.97 -6.38 -8.18
N ALA A 31 6.41 -6.09 -9.41
CA ALA A 31 7.30 -4.96 -9.65
C ALA A 31 6.59 -3.65 -9.25
N ALA A 32 7.25 -2.86 -8.44
CA ALA A 32 6.71 -1.61 -7.92
C ALA A 32 7.76 -0.49 -7.86
N ILE A 33 7.27 0.74 -7.94
CA ILE A 33 8.07 1.97 -7.95
C ILE A 33 7.27 3.10 -7.30
N THR A 34 7.95 4.04 -6.67
CA THR A 34 7.36 5.28 -6.18
C THR A 34 7.63 6.41 -7.15
N ALA A 35 6.62 7.21 -7.46
CA ALA A 35 6.76 8.41 -8.27
C ALA A 35 5.74 9.45 -7.81
N ALA A 36 6.05 10.73 -8.00
CA ALA A 36 5.05 11.78 -7.88
C ALA A 36 4.05 11.69 -9.04
N LEU A 37 2.85 12.21 -8.82
CA LEU A 37 1.91 12.46 -9.91
C LEU A 37 2.44 13.59 -10.80
N GLU A 38 2.05 13.58 -12.06
CA GLU A 38 2.28 14.68 -12.99
C GLU A 38 1.35 15.86 -12.67
N GLU A 39 1.48 16.94 -13.45
CA GLU A 39 0.52 18.04 -13.42
C GLU A 39 -0.92 17.50 -13.60
N ASP A 40 -1.88 18.13 -12.90
CA ASP A 40 -3.27 17.68 -12.78
C ASP A 40 -3.49 16.35 -12.01
N SER A 41 -2.57 15.96 -11.12
CA SER A 41 -2.72 14.76 -10.27
C SER A 41 -2.88 13.46 -11.07
N LYS A 42 -2.19 13.36 -12.21
CA LYS A 42 -2.25 12.19 -13.10
C LYS A 42 -1.06 11.24 -12.88
N PRO A 43 -1.25 9.92 -13.04
CA PRO A 43 -0.13 8.98 -13.11
C PRO A 43 0.86 9.34 -14.23
N PRO A 44 2.18 9.20 -14.01
CA PRO A 44 3.18 9.41 -15.04
C PRO A 44 2.94 8.52 -16.26
N GLU A 45 2.82 9.11 -17.46
CA GLU A 45 2.58 8.37 -18.71
C GLU A 45 3.63 7.26 -18.93
N ASP A 46 4.91 7.56 -18.65
CA ASP A 46 6.04 6.63 -18.81
C ASP A 46 5.89 5.37 -17.92
N LEU A 47 5.21 5.48 -16.78
CA LEU A 47 4.90 4.33 -15.91
C LEU A 47 3.72 3.51 -16.44
N LEU A 48 2.69 4.19 -16.95
CA LEU A 48 1.54 3.53 -17.58
C LEU A 48 1.98 2.73 -18.82
N GLU A 49 2.83 3.31 -19.66
CA GLU A 49 3.41 2.63 -20.84
C GLU A 49 4.27 1.43 -20.47
N LYS A 50 4.96 1.48 -19.32
CA LYS A 50 5.71 0.35 -18.76
C LYS A 50 4.82 -0.71 -18.11
N GLY A 51 3.50 -0.52 -18.08
CA GLY A 51 2.52 -1.46 -17.53
C GLY A 51 2.38 -1.40 -16.01
N TYR A 52 2.82 -0.30 -15.39
CA TYR A 52 2.50 -0.04 -13.98
C TYR A 52 1.10 0.54 -13.86
N SER A 53 0.43 0.24 -12.76
CA SER A 53 -0.85 0.83 -12.39
C SER A 53 -0.71 1.59 -11.08
N TYR A 54 -1.48 2.66 -10.90
CA TYR A 54 -1.62 3.33 -9.61
C TYR A 54 -2.06 2.29 -8.58
N PHE A 55 -1.30 2.19 -7.48
CA PHE A 55 -1.58 1.28 -6.37
C PHE A 55 -2.16 2.07 -5.20
N LEU A 56 -1.38 2.99 -4.63
CA LEU A 56 -1.81 3.79 -3.48
C LEU A 56 -0.85 4.96 -3.23
N GLU A 57 -1.35 6.06 -2.67
CA GLU A 57 -0.52 7.15 -2.13
C GLU A 57 0.26 6.70 -0.88
N VAL A 58 1.50 7.22 -0.71
CA VAL A 58 2.35 6.85 0.43
C VAL A 58 1.70 7.28 1.75
N HIS A 59 1.13 8.49 1.82
CA HIS A 59 0.42 8.93 3.02
C HIS A 59 -0.79 8.03 3.33
N ALA A 60 -1.62 7.72 2.33
CA ALA A 60 -2.78 6.85 2.50
C ALA A 60 -2.35 5.43 2.94
N ALA A 61 -1.24 4.92 2.41
CA ALA A 61 -0.66 3.65 2.84
C ALA A 61 -0.22 3.70 4.31
N LYS A 62 0.41 4.80 4.76
CA LYS A 62 0.78 4.98 6.17
C LYS A 62 -0.45 5.05 7.07
N GLU A 63 -1.46 5.84 6.70
CA GLU A 63 -2.72 5.97 7.44
C GLU A 63 -3.44 4.61 7.55
N ALA A 64 -3.47 3.83 6.47
CA ALA A 64 -4.04 2.48 6.51
C ALA A 64 -3.27 1.56 7.48
N LEU A 65 -1.94 1.70 7.58
CA LEU A 65 -1.15 0.97 8.57
C LEU A 65 -1.40 1.46 10.00
N GLU A 66 -1.80 2.72 10.20
CA GLU A 66 -2.21 3.22 11.52
C GLU A 66 -3.52 2.58 12.01
N ALA A 67 -4.31 1.95 11.12
CA ALA A 67 -5.50 1.18 11.52
C ALA A 67 -5.16 -0.04 12.40
N PHE A 68 -3.90 -0.49 12.43
CA PHE A 68 -3.44 -1.47 13.40
C PHE A 68 -3.36 -0.91 14.84
N GLY A 69 -3.34 0.41 15.00
CA GLY A 69 -3.26 1.10 16.28
C GLY A 69 -2.01 0.71 17.07
N GLY A 70 -2.18 0.41 18.37
CA GLY A 70 -1.08 -0.02 19.25
C GLY A 70 -0.57 -1.46 19.00
N ARG A 71 -1.08 -2.16 17.98
CA ARG A 71 -0.60 -3.50 17.62
C ARG A 71 0.73 -3.39 16.87
N SER A 72 1.57 -4.40 17.00
CA SER A 72 2.79 -4.56 16.19
C SER A 72 2.52 -5.58 15.08
N PRO A 73 1.91 -5.19 13.95
CA PRO A 73 1.63 -6.12 12.86
C PRO A 73 2.91 -6.64 12.23
N THR A 74 2.89 -7.90 11.82
CA THR A 74 3.95 -8.51 11.04
C THR A 74 4.07 -7.86 9.67
N LYS A 75 5.24 -7.98 9.03
CA LYS A 75 5.44 -7.52 7.64
C LYS A 75 4.41 -8.11 6.68
N LEU A 76 4.04 -9.37 6.88
CA LEU A 76 3.04 -10.06 6.07
C LEU A 76 1.66 -9.41 6.23
N GLU A 77 1.21 -9.18 7.46
CA GLU A 77 -0.07 -8.51 7.74
C GLU A 77 -0.13 -7.09 7.13
N LYS A 78 0.97 -6.34 7.17
CA LYS A 78 1.05 -5.01 6.53
C LYS A 78 0.87 -5.11 5.01
N ARG A 79 1.52 -6.08 4.38
CA ARG A 79 1.46 -6.29 2.92
C ARG A 79 0.06 -6.74 2.50
N ASP A 80 -0.50 -7.74 3.19
CA ASP A 80 -1.86 -8.21 2.91
C ASP A 80 -2.90 -7.12 3.10
N LEU A 81 -2.77 -6.30 4.16
CA LEU A 81 -3.66 -5.17 4.38
C LEU A 81 -3.64 -4.20 3.20
N LEU A 82 -2.46 -3.73 2.81
CA LEU A 82 -2.34 -2.70 1.77
C LEU A 82 -2.70 -3.22 0.38
N ILE A 83 -2.37 -4.48 0.08
CA ILE A 83 -2.79 -5.12 -1.18
C ILE A 83 -4.32 -5.20 -1.22
N PHE A 84 -4.95 -5.70 -0.15
CA PHE A 84 -6.40 -5.77 -0.06
C PHE A 84 -7.04 -4.39 -0.16
N TYR A 85 -6.50 -3.40 0.57
CA TYR A 85 -7.01 -2.04 0.59
C TYR A 85 -6.96 -1.40 -0.79
N ALA A 86 -5.85 -1.53 -1.51
CA ALA A 86 -5.72 -1.01 -2.88
C ALA A 86 -6.70 -1.70 -3.86
N GLU A 87 -6.98 -2.99 -3.69
CA GLU A 87 -7.89 -3.73 -4.58
C GLU A 87 -9.37 -3.46 -4.31
N ASN A 88 -9.73 -3.27 -3.04
CA ASN A 88 -11.13 -3.24 -2.59
C ASN A 88 -11.59 -1.85 -2.13
N ASP A 89 -10.68 -0.88 -2.05
CA ASP A 89 -10.92 0.46 -1.48
C ASP A 89 -11.53 0.37 -0.06
N ALA A 90 -11.14 -0.67 0.70
CA ALA A 90 -11.76 -1.04 1.96
C ALA A 90 -10.80 -1.81 2.87
N PHE A 91 -11.05 -1.76 4.18
CA PHE A 91 -10.34 -2.61 5.13
C PHE A 91 -10.87 -4.05 5.10
N PRO A 92 -10.00 -5.06 5.19
CA PRO A 92 -10.43 -6.43 5.25
C PRO A 92 -11.10 -6.74 6.60
N GLU A 93 -12.09 -7.64 6.61
CA GLU A 93 -12.89 -7.95 7.80
C GLU A 93 -12.06 -8.41 9.01
N TRP A 94 -10.93 -9.09 8.76
CA TRP A 94 -10.04 -9.57 9.82
C TRP A 94 -9.38 -8.44 10.63
N MET A 95 -9.35 -7.20 10.10
CA MET A 95 -8.93 -6.02 10.87
C MET A 95 -9.89 -5.72 12.01
N HIS A 96 -11.19 -5.94 11.80
CA HIS A 96 -12.25 -5.73 12.78
C HIS A 96 -12.47 -6.97 13.68
N ALA A 97 -12.24 -8.17 13.14
CA ALA A 97 -12.52 -9.43 13.84
C ALA A 97 -11.61 -9.76 15.04
N ARG A 98 -10.53 -9.00 15.29
CA ARG A 98 -9.62 -9.20 16.44
C ARG A 98 -9.87 -8.20 17.58
N GLY A 99 -11.12 -7.86 17.88
CA GLY A 99 -11.52 -7.23 19.16
C GLY A 99 -11.86 -8.31 20.19
N PRO A 100 -11.58 -8.12 21.50
CA PRO A 100 -11.99 -9.09 22.50
C PRO A 100 -13.52 -9.11 22.59
N GLN A 101 -14.13 -10.18 22.10
CA GLN A 101 -15.49 -10.58 22.47
C GLN A 101 -15.49 -12.08 22.79
N ASP A 102 -14.71 -12.45 23.79
CA ASP A 102 -14.92 -13.68 24.57
C ASP A 102 -14.60 -13.33 26.03
N GLU A 103 -15.59 -12.77 26.74
CA GLU A 103 -15.78 -12.95 28.18
C GLU A 103 -17.28 -13.02 28.49
#